data_AF-A0A6N9TR02-F1
#
_entry.id   AF-A0A6N9TR02-F1
#
_cell.length_a   1.000
_cell.length_b   1.000
_cell.length_c   1.000
_cell.angle_alpha   90.00
_cell.angle_beta   90.00
_cell.angle_gamma   90.00
#
_symmetry.space_group_name_H-M   'P 1'
#
loop_
_entity.id
_entity.type
_entity.pdbx_description
1 polymer ?
#
loop_
_entity_poly.entity_id
_entity_poly.type
_entity_poly.pdbx_seq_one_letter_code
_entity_poly.pdbx_strand_id
1 'polypeptide(L)'
;PLAEPSPAQAAYPAARYLTAEGTGRTAADAKDAALSELARVFEARIESEAVDSVKAVYGEGKDQEDWLRQEIRTRLRVTSRVALEGVRTDTVWRSSKDGLYHAVAALDRDRAAAAWRARLEEVDATISGAISALAGRSRLARLLGLRRVRDLWMDRSVVASRLRV
;
A
#
# COMPACT_ATOMS: atom_id res chain seq x y z
N PRO A 1 1.83 -6.43 32.74
CA PRO A 1 2.05 -4.98 32.57
C PRO A 1 1.23 -4.46 31.38
N LEU A 2 0.05 -3.91 31.67
CA LEU A 2 -0.81 -3.28 30.68
C LEU A 2 -0.13 -1.98 30.25
N ALA A 3 0.30 -1.91 28.98
CA ALA A 3 0.82 -0.68 28.40
C ALA A 3 -0.26 0.39 28.53
N GLU A 4 0.07 1.51 29.18
CA GLU A 4 -0.80 2.69 29.20
C GLU A 4 -1.18 3.02 27.76
N PRO A 5 -2.48 3.26 27.45
CA PRO A 5 -2.87 3.61 26.10
C PRO A 5 -2.12 4.90 25.72
N SER A 6 -1.28 4.81 24.71
CA SER A 6 -0.64 5.97 24.11
C SER A 6 -1.73 6.99 23.78
N PRO A 7 -1.55 8.30 24.05
CA PRO A 7 -2.57 9.32 23.77
C PRO A 7 -3.04 9.32 22.30
N ALA A 8 -2.27 8.68 21.41
CA ALA A 8 -2.58 8.38 20.03
C ALA A 8 -3.83 7.49 19.83
N GLN A 9 -4.03 6.45 20.65
CA GLN A 9 -5.10 5.47 20.45
C GLN A 9 -6.50 6.04 20.70
N ALA A 10 -6.62 7.04 21.56
CA ALA A 10 -7.90 7.72 21.80
C ALA A 10 -8.26 8.72 20.68
N ALA A 11 -7.27 9.29 19.99
CA ALA A 11 -7.47 10.28 18.94
C ALA A 11 -7.71 9.67 17.55
N TYR A 12 -7.23 8.46 17.29
CA TYR A 12 -7.27 7.82 15.98
C TYR A 12 -7.93 6.43 16.04
N PRO A 13 -9.24 6.34 15.79
CA PRO A 13 -9.93 5.05 15.72
C PRO A 13 -9.34 4.16 14.62
N ALA A 14 -8.95 2.93 14.97
CA ALA A 14 -8.33 1.98 14.03
C ALA A 14 -9.21 1.62 12.82
N ALA A 15 -10.54 1.81 12.92
CA ALA A 15 -11.48 1.61 11.83
C ALA A 15 -11.33 2.63 10.70
N ARG A 16 -10.90 3.86 11.01
CA ARG A 16 -10.80 4.98 10.06
C ARG A 16 -9.37 5.38 9.75
N TYR A 17 -8.46 5.13 10.69
CA TYR A 17 -7.07 5.52 10.59
C TYR A 17 -6.16 4.30 10.61
N LEU A 18 -5.13 4.35 9.78
CA LEU A 18 -3.95 3.51 9.95
C LEU A 18 -2.89 4.36 10.66
N THR A 19 -2.41 3.90 11.82
CA THR A 19 -1.45 4.65 12.64
C THR A 19 -0.17 3.86 12.86
N ALA A 20 0.95 4.57 12.92
CA ALA A 20 2.21 4.02 13.42
C ALA A 20 2.91 5.04 14.33
N GLU A 21 3.68 4.52 15.28
CA GLU A 21 4.48 5.31 16.22
C GLU A 21 5.95 5.24 15.83
N GLY A 22 6.66 6.34 15.99
CA GLY A 22 8.10 6.44 15.75
C GLY A 22 8.79 7.20 16.86
N THR A 23 10.06 6.84 17.10
CA THR A 23 10.88 7.45 18.15
C THR A 23 12.15 8.06 17.56
N GLY A 24 12.62 9.14 18.18
CA GLY A 24 13.76 9.90 17.67
C GLY A 24 14.46 10.74 18.73
N ARG A 25 15.69 11.15 18.42
CA ARG A 25 16.48 12.06 19.27
C ARG A 25 15.97 13.50 19.16
N THR A 26 15.36 13.84 18.04
CA THR A 26 14.68 15.11 17.80
C THR A 26 13.21 14.87 17.40
N ALA A 27 12.39 15.92 17.49
CA ALA A 27 11.00 15.86 17.02
C ALA A 27 10.90 15.54 15.51
N ALA A 28 11.85 15.99 14.70
CA ALA A 28 11.90 15.69 13.28
C ALA A 28 12.22 14.20 13.04
N ASP A 29 13.24 13.67 13.71
CA ASP A 29 13.60 12.25 13.61
C ASP A 29 12.45 11.34 14.02
N ALA A 30 11.71 11.70 15.08
CA ALA A 30 10.57 10.93 15.54
C ALA A 30 9.44 10.91 14.49
N LYS A 31 9.16 12.05 13.83
CA LYS A 31 8.17 12.14 12.76
C LYS A 31 8.57 11.31 11.54
N ASP A 32 9.83 11.39 11.12
CA ASP A 32 10.35 10.63 9.99
C ASP A 32 10.31 9.12 10.30
N ALA A 33 10.66 8.73 11.52
CA ALA A 33 10.54 7.35 11.98
C ALA A 33 9.08 6.87 11.96
N ALA A 34 8.13 7.69 12.45
CA ALA A 34 6.72 7.35 12.47
C ALA A 34 6.14 7.19 11.06
N LEU A 35 6.56 8.06 10.13
CA LEU A 35 6.18 7.98 8.72
C LEU A 35 6.74 6.72 8.05
N SER A 36 8.00 6.40 8.32
CA SER A 36 8.67 5.21 7.79
C SER A 36 8.01 3.91 8.28
N GLU A 37 7.68 3.86 9.57
CA GLU A 37 6.96 2.72 10.14
C GLU A 37 5.53 2.61 9.59
N LEU A 38 4.83 3.74 9.42
CA LEU A 38 3.51 3.74 8.78
C LEU A 38 3.58 3.21 7.34
N ALA A 39 4.58 3.66 6.57
CA ALA A 39 4.80 3.19 5.21
C ALA A 39 5.07 1.68 5.17
N ARG A 40 5.93 1.15 6.06
CA ARG A 40 6.21 -0.29 6.16
C ARG A 40 4.97 -1.11 6.49
N VAL A 41 4.21 -0.70 7.50
CA VAL A 41 2.97 -1.41 7.89
C VAL A 41 1.96 -1.39 6.74
N PHE A 42 1.83 -0.25 6.07
CA PHE A 42 0.94 -0.10 4.94
C PHE A 42 1.37 -0.97 3.75
N GLU A 43 2.64 -0.94 3.37
CA GLU A 43 3.20 -1.78 2.30
C GLU A 43 3.02 -3.26 2.59
N ALA A 44 3.30 -3.71 3.82
CA ALA A 44 3.14 -5.11 4.21
C ALA A 44 1.68 -5.58 4.09
N ARG A 45 0.71 -4.74 4.47
CA ARG A 45 -0.73 -5.07 4.32
C ARG A 45 -1.15 -5.14 2.86
N ILE A 46 -0.73 -4.17 2.04
CA ILE A 46 -1.02 -4.19 0.60
C ILE A 46 -0.39 -5.41 -0.06
N GLU A 47 0.86 -5.74 0.28
CA GLU A 47 1.54 -6.92 -0.25
C GLU A 47 0.73 -8.18 0.05
N SER A 48 0.31 -8.37 1.30
CA SER A 48 -0.50 -9.53 1.70
C SER A 48 -1.81 -9.61 0.90
N GLU A 49 -2.60 -8.53 0.87
CA GLU A 49 -3.88 -8.48 0.16
C GLU A 49 -3.72 -8.70 -1.36
N ALA A 50 -2.64 -8.18 -1.95
CA ALA A 50 -2.34 -8.34 -3.37
C ALA A 50 -1.92 -9.77 -3.68
N VAL A 51 -1.07 -10.37 -2.85
CA VAL A 51 -0.67 -11.77 -2.98
C VAL A 51 -1.89 -12.67 -2.90
N ASP A 52 -2.77 -12.48 -1.92
CA ASP A 52 -3.97 -13.29 -1.73
C ASP A 52 -4.95 -13.14 -2.91
N SER A 53 -5.14 -11.91 -3.39
CA SER A 53 -6.00 -11.64 -4.56
C SER A 53 -5.46 -12.27 -5.84
N VAL A 54 -4.14 -12.25 -6.04
CA VAL A 54 -3.52 -12.84 -7.23
C VAL A 54 -3.47 -14.37 -7.12
N LYS A 55 -3.20 -14.93 -5.94
CA LYS A 55 -3.25 -16.38 -5.70
C LYS A 55 -4.61 -16.98 -6.05
N ALA A 56 -5.70 -16.28 -5.72
CA ALA A 56 -7.05 -16.72 -6.08
C ALA A 56 -7.26 -16.91 -7.60
N VAL A 57 -6.43 -16.28 -8.45
CA VAL A 57 -6.50 -16.40 -9.91
C VAL A 57 -5.49 -17.38 -10.48
N TYR A 58 -4.29 -17.46 -9.89
CA TYR A 58 -3.18 -18.26 -10.41
C TYR A 58 -3.11 -19.70 -9.88
N GLY A 59 -3.84 -20.04 -8.81
CA GLY A 59 -3.81 -21.36 -8.17
C GLY A 59 -2.64 -21.52 -7.18
N GLU A 60 -2.65 -22.59 -6.38
CA GLU A 60 -1.63 -22.84 -5.35
C GLU A 60 -0.38 -23.54 -5.90
N GLY A 61 0.78 -22.92 -5.72
CA GLY A 61 2.10 -23.50 -6.00
C GLY A 61 3.21 -22.74 -5.26
N LYS A 62 4.03 -23.44 -4.45
CA LYS A 62 5.05 -22.83 -3.57
C LYS A 62 6.09 -21.98 -4.33
N ASP A 63 6.64 -22.48 -5.42
CA ASP A 63 7.64 -21.75 -6.20
C ASP A 63 7.06 -20.51 -6.91
N GLN A 64 5.76 -20.55 -7.18
CA GLN A 64 5.02 -19.46 -7.82
C GLN A 64 4.70 -18.33 -6.83
N GLU A 65 4.60 -18.64 -5.53
CA GLU A 65 4.33 -17.68 -4.48
C GLU A 65 5.52 -16.74 -4.22
N ASP A 66 6.75 -17.26 -4.17
CA ASP A 66 7.93 -16.43 -3.92
C ASP A 66 8.21 -15.46 -5.07
N TRP A 67 8.09 -15.93 -6.31
CA TRP A 67 8.10 -15.08 -7.50
C TRP A 67 7.03 -13.99 -7.42
N LEU A 68 5.80 -14.36 -7.04
CA LEU A 68 4.65 -13.47 -7.00
C LEU A 68 4.83 -12.37 -5.95
N ARG A 69 5.29 -12.75 -4.75
CA ARG A 69 5.64 -11.81 -3.67
C ARG A 69 6.71 -10.82 -4.12
N GLN A 70 7.78 -11.30 -4.75
CA GLN A 70 8.86 -10.43 -5.21
C GLN A 70 8.43 -9.45 -6.30
N GLU A 71 7.61 -9.92 -7.23
CA GLU A 71 7.05 -9.11 -8.30
C GLU A 71 6.11 -8.02 -7.74
N ILE A 72 5.22 -8.39 -6.81
CA ILE A 72 4.32 -7.47 -6.11
C ILE A 72 5.13 -6.42 -5.33
N ARG A 73 6.13 -6.83 -4.55
CA ARG A 73 7.04 -5.90 -3.84
C ARG A 73 7.71 -4.90 -4.77
N THR A 74 8.16 -5.36 -5.93
CA THR A 74 8.82 -4.50 -6.92
C THR A 74 7.87 -3.40 -7.41
N ARG A 75 6.61 -3.76 -7.71
CA ARG A 75 5.54 -2.82 -8.10
C ARG A 75 5.14 -1.87 -6.96
N LEU A 76 5.04 -2.37 -5.73
CA LEU A 76 4.77 -1.53 -4.55
C LEU A 76 5.86 -0.48 -4.36
N ARG A 77 7.14 -0.85 -4.45
CA ARG A 77 8.27 0.08 -4.26
C ARG A 77 8.26 1.23 -5.27
N VAL A 78 7.83 0.96 -6.51
CA VAL A 78 7.69 1.99 -7.55
C VAL A 78 6.55 2.96 -7.26
N THR A 79 5.51 2.51 -6.54
CA THR A 79 4.27 3.30 -6.35
C THR A 79 4.12 3.90 -4.95
N SER A 80 4.80 3.36 -3.94
CA SER A 80 4.67 3.73 -2.51
C SER A 80 5.05 5.20 -2.23
N ARG A 81 5.96 5.79 -3.04
CA ARG A 81 6.33 7.20 -2.96
C ARG A 81 5.15 8.18 -3.09
N VAL A 82 4.03 7.75 -3.67
CA VAL A 82 2.83 8.57 -3.93
C VAL A 82 1.75 8.38 -2.85
N ALA A 83 1.83 7.35 -2.00
CA ALA A 83 0.73 6.97 -1.10
C ALA A 83 0.68 7.76 0.22
N LEU A 84 1.68 8.60 0.51
CA LEU A 84 1.77 9.35 1.77
C LEU A 84 1.13 10.75 1.70
N GLU A 85 0.53 11.12 0.56
CA GLU A 85 -0.23 12.37 0.37
C GLU A 85 -1.55 12.34 1.18
N GLY A 86 -1.44 12.54 2.50
CA GLY A 86 -2.60 12.49 3.39
C GLY A 86 -2.28 12.06 4.82
N VAL A 87 -1.04 11.69 5.11
CA VAL A 87 -0.59 11.39 6.46
C VAL A 87 -0.55 12.66 7.30
N ARG A 88 -1.16 12.61 8.48
CA ARG A 88 -1.02 13.63 9.52
C ARG A 88 -0.02 13.17 10.57
N THR A 89 0.93 14.05 10.89
CA THR A 89 1.99 13.84 11.89
C THR A 89 1.92 14.95 12.94
N ASP A 90 0.71 15.18 13.48
CA ASP A 90 0.42 16.35 14.32
C ASP A 90 0.69 16.10 15.81
N THR A 91 0.98 14.86 16.22
CA THR A 91 1.20 14.52 17.62
C THR A 91 2.65 14.11 17.84
N VAL A 92 3.44 14.99 18.47
CA VAL A 92 4.79 14.70 18.96
C VAL A 92 4.85 15.03 20.43
N TRP A 93 5.38 14.13 21.24
CA TRP A 93 5.61 14.38 22.66
C TRP A 93 6.99 13.87 23.05
N ARG A 94 7.58 14.49 24.08
CA ARG A 94 8.80 13.98 24.69
C ARG A 94 8.41 13.05 25.82
N SER A 95 8.81 11.80 25.74
CA SER A 95 8.50 10.83 26.78
C SER A 95 9.48 10.98 27.94
N SER A 96 8.94 11.07 29.16
CA SER A 96 9.73 11.17 30.39
C SER A 96 10.37 9.83 30.79
N LYS A 97 9.94 8.69 30.21
CA LYS A 97 10.46 7.35 30.53
C LYS A 97 11.84 7.07 29.92
N ASP A 98 12.06 7.55 28.71
CA ASP A 98 13.23 7.27 27.86
C ASP A 98 13.93 8.55 27.38
N GLY A 99 13.36 9.73 27.65
CA GLY A 99 13.93 11.03 27.31
C GLY A 99 13.89 11.39 25.82
N LEU A 100 13.36 10.48 24.99
CA LEU A 100 13.26 10.57 23.54
C LEU A 100 11.97 11.28 23.10
N TYR A 101 11.97 11.74 21.85
CA TYR A 101 10.76 12.22 21.18
C TYR A 101 10.02 11.04 20.57
N HIS A 102 8.70 11.05 20.75
CA HIS A 102 7.76 10.11 20.18
C HIS A 102 6.84 10.88 19.23
N ALA A 103 6.50 10.30 18.10
CA ALA A 103 5.57 10.86 17.14
C ALA A 103 4.60 9.79 16.64
N VAL A 104 3.39 10.22 16.26
CA VAL A 104 2.40 9.36 15.63
C VAL A 104 2.11 9.88 14.23
N ALA A 105 2.19 8.97 13.27
CA ALA A 105 1.73 9.18 11.91
C ALA A 105 0.37 8.50 11.73
N ALA A 106 -0.63 9.23 11.24
CA ALA A 106 -1.98 8.72 10.98
C ALA A 106 -2.37 8.96 9.52
N LEU A 107 -2.73 7.89 8.81
CA LEU A 107 -3.29 7.93 7.46
C LEU A 107 -4.81 7.77 7.53
N ASP A 108 -5.55 8.74 6.96
CA ASP A 108 -7.00 8.65 6.79
C ASP A 108 -7.33 7.72 5.61
N ARG A 109 -7.97 6.58 5.90
CA ARG A 109 -8.27 5.55 4.91
C ARG A 109 -9.27 6.03 3.85
N ASP A 110 -10.26 6.82 4.25
CA ASP A 110 -11.30 7.29 3.33
C ASP A 110 -10.75 8.28 2.30
N ARG A 111 -9.90 9.20 2.77
CA ARG A 111 -9.21 10.16 1.89
C ARG A 111 -8.29 9.46 0.91
N ALA A 112 -7.51 8.49 1.39
CA ALA A 112 -6.61 7.73 0.56
C ALA A 112 -7.35 6.82 -0.45
N ALA A 113 -8.49 6.25 -0.03
CA ALA A 113 -9.34 5.44 -0.89
C ALA A 113 -9.88 6.20 -2.11
N ALA A 114 -10.20 7.49 -1.99
CA ALA A 114 -10.63 8.30 -3.13
C ALA A 114 -9.56 8.40 -4.23
N ALA A 115 -8.31 8.69 -3.84
CA ALA A 115 -7.19 8.74 -4.78
C ALA A 115 -6.91 7.38 -5.42
N TRP A 116 -7.01 6.30 -4.65
CA TRP A 116 -6.81 4.94 -5.16
C TRP A 116 -7.94 4.47 -6.08
N ARG A 117 -9.19 4.87 -5.83
CA ARG A 117 -10.32 4.61 -6.76
C ARG A 117 -10.09 5.28 -8.11
N ALA A 118 -9.71 6.55 -8.12
CA ALA A 118 -9.41 7.25 -9.38
C ALA A 118 -8.27 6.57 -10.15
N ARG A 119 -7.22 6.14 -9.46
CA ARG A 119 -6.12 5.40 -10.08
C ARG A 119 -6.56 4.02 -10.61
N LEU A 120 -7.46 3.34 -9.89
CA LEU A 120 -8.02 2.07 -10.31
C LEU A 120 -8.84 2.22 -11.60
N GLU A 121 -9.66 3.26 -11.70
CA GLU A 121 -10.44 3.58 -12.91
C GLU A 121 -9.53 3.85 -14.12
N GLU A 122 -8.42 4.56 -13.93
CA GLU A 122 -7.43 4.81 -14.99
C GLU A 122 -6.78 3.51 -15.49
N VAL A 123 -6.40 2.61 -14.57
CA VAL A 123 -5.83 1.31 -14.91
C VAL A 123 -6.87 0.44 -15.63
N ASP A 124 -8.13 0.46 -15.18
CA ASP A 124 -9.23 -0.30 -15.80
C ASP A 124 -9.54 0.18 -17.22
N ALA A 125 -9.53 1.50 -17.45
CA ALA A 125 -9.64 2.07 -18.79
C ALA A 125 -8.47 1.64 -19.68
N THR A 126 -7.25 1.64 -19.15
CA THR A 126 -6.04 1.22 -19.87
C THR A 126 -6.09 -0.26 -20.26
N ILE A 127 -6.53 -1.14 -19.35
CA ILE A 127 -6.72 -2.57 -19.62
C ILE A 127 -7.76 -2.77 -20.72
N SER A 128 -8.91 -2.10 -20.62
CA SER A 128 -9.99 -2.20 -21.59
C SER A 128 -9.56 -1.75 -22.99
N GLY A 129 -8.81 -0.65 -23.07
CA GLY A 129 -8.21 -0.18 -24.32
C GLY A 129 -7.18 -1.16 -24.89
N ALA A 130 -6.32 -1.71 -24.04
CA ALA A 130 -5.31 -2.70 -24.44
C ALA A 130 -5.97 -3.98 -24.98
N ILE A 131 -7.02 -4.49 -24.35
CA ILE A 131 -7.78 -5.66 -24.82
C ILE A 131 -8.43 -5.35 -26.18
N SER A 132 -9.08 -4.20 -26.30
CA SER A 132 -9.76 -3.78 -27.53
C SER A 132 -8.78 -3.67 -28.71
N ALA A 133 -7.57 -3.17 -28.47
CA ALA A 133 -6.51 -3.03 -29.48
C ALA A 133 -5.98 -4.38 -30.02
N LEU A 134 -6.25 -5.49 -29.33
CA LEU A 134 -5.88 -6.85 -29.74
C LEU A 134 -6.92 -7.49 -30.67
N ALA A 135 -8.12 -6.92 -30.79
CA ALA A 135 -9.11 -7.36 -31.75
C ALA A 135 -8.57 -7.19 -33.20
N GLY A 136 -8.76 -8.22 -34.04
CA GLY A 136 -8.29 -8.21 -35.44
C GLY A 136 -6.77 -8.33 -35.63
N ARG A 137 -5.97 -8.48 -34.57
CA ARG A 137 -4.51 -8.66 -34.67
C ARG A 137 -4.13 -10.12 -34.95
N SER A 138 -2.94 -10.32 -35.52
CA SER A 138 -2.35 -11.66 -35.73
C SER A 138 -2.16 -12.41 -34.40
N ARG A 139 -2.08 -13.75 -34.45
CA ARG A 139 -1.92 -14.59 -33.24
C ARG A 139 -0.68 -14.21 -32.42
N LEU A 140 0.44 -13.92 -33.08
CA LEU A 140 1.68 -13.50 -32.42
C LEU A 140 1.55 -12.12 -31.76
N ALA A 141 0.92 -11.15 -32.44
CA ALA A 141 0.64 -9.84 -31.86
C ALA A 141 -0.33 -9.92 -30.67
N ARG A 142 -1.32 -10.82 -30.73
CA ARG A 142 -2.22 -11.11 -29.61
C ARG A 142 -1.47 -11.70 -28.42
N LEU A 143 -0.58 -12.66 -28.62
CA LEU A 143 0.23 -13.25 -27.54
C LEU A 143 1.14 -12.21 -26.86
N LEU A 144 1.83 -11.37 -27.63
CA LEU A 144 2.67 -10.30 -27.07
C LEU A 144 1.84 -9.26 -26.33
N GLY A 145 0.67 -8.89 -26.86
CA GLY A 145 -0.23 -7.96 -26.19
C GLY A 145 -0.87 -8.53 -24.91
N LEU A 146 -1.14 -9.84 -24.87
CA LEU A 146 -1.65 -10.50 -23.66
C LEU A 146 -0.64 -10.45 -22.50
N ARG A 147 0.68 -10.47 -22.77
CA ARG A 147 1.68 -10.22 -21.71
C ARG A 147 1.51 -8.83 -21.09
N ARG A 148 1.32 -7.80 -21.92
CA ARG A 148 1.06 -6.44 -21.45
C ARG A 148 -0.26 -6.34 -20.66
N VAL A 149 -1.32 -7.00 -21.12
CA VAL A 149 -2.61 -7.04 -20.39
C VAL A 149 -2.45 -7.73 -19.04
N ARG A 150 -1.70 -8.82 -18.96
CA ARG A 150 -1.37 -9.49 -17.69
C ARG A 150 -0.64 -8.55 -16.73
N ASP A 151 0.37 -7.82 -17.22
CA ASP A 151 1.15 -6.90 -16.39
C ASP A 151 0.27 -5.74 -15.87
N LEU A 152 -0.59 -5.18 -16.73
CA LEU A 152 -1.58 -4.18 -16.33
C LEU A 152 -2.58 -4.72 -15.30
N TRP A 153 -3.02 -5.97 -15.45
CA TRP A 153 -3.90 -6.62 -14.48
C TRP A 153 -3.21 -6.84 -13.13
N MET A 154 -1.92 -7.16 -13.12
CA MET A 154 -1.14 -7.25 -11.88
C MET A 154 -1.05 -5.89 -11.18
N ASP A 155 -0.81 -4.81 -11.92
CA ASP A 155 -0.80 -3.45 -11.38
C ASP A 155 -2.17 -3.08 -10.79
N ARG A 156 -3.26 -3.43 -11.48
CA ARG A 156 -4.64 -3.28 -11.00
C ARG A 156 -4.85 -3.98 -9.67
N SER A 157 -4.41 -5.23 -9.54
CA SER A 157 -4.55 -6.03 -8.32
C SER A 157 -3.83 -5.38 -7.13
N VAL A 158 -2.65 -4.81 -7.35
CA VAL A 158 -1.92 -4.05 -6.31
C VAL A 158 -2.69 -2.79 -5.89
N VAL A 159 -3.25 -2.03 -6.83
CA VAL A 159 -4.03 -0.81 -6.52
C VAL A 159 -5.34 -1.16 -5.80
N ALA A 160 -6.05 -2.19 -6.26
CA ALA A 160 -7.30 -2.65 -5.65
C ALA A 160 -7.10 -3.13 -4.21
N SER A 161 -5.95 -3.75 -3.92
CA SER A 161 -5.61 -4.21 -2.57
C SER A 161 -5.51 -3.08 -1.55
N ARG A 162 -5.15 -1.86 -1.99
CA ARG A 162 -5.09 -0.68 -1.11
C ARG A 162 -6.46 -0.27 -0.56
N LEU A 163 -7.53 -0.53 -1.31
CA LEU A 163 -8.90 -0.22 -0.90
C LEU A 163 -9.43 -1.18 0.17
N ARG A 164 -8.72 -2.27 0.46
CA ARG A 164 -9.10 -3.28 1.46
C ARG A 164 -8.36 -3.14 2.79
N VAL A 165 -7.35 -2.25 2.85
CA VAL A 165 -6.50 -2.02 4.03
C VAL A 165 -7.16 -1.11 5.05
#